data_AF-A0A2W4MLY8-F1
#
_entry.id   AF-A0A2W4MLY8-F1
#
_cell.length_a   1.000
_cell.length_b   1.000
_cell.length_c   1.000
_cell.angle_alpha   90.00
_cell.angle_beta   90.00
_cell.angle_gamma   90.00
#
_symmetry.space_group_name_H-M   'P 1'
#
loop_
_entity.id
_entity.type
_entity.pdbx_description
1 polymer ?
#
loop_
_entity_poly.entity_id
_entity_poly.type
_entity_poly.pdbx_seq_one_letter_code
_entity_poly.pdbx_strand_id
1 'polypeptide(L)'
;MFTSILARRLARALLFATLLALLAACGGGSRSSSPTDTPREQPTAGRREQPTAATTGEAKLVSATLAKELGENQEPIDPTESFYPDETIYLSLEFEGRPKEGVVRSEFFWGDESIDAAEVDFADVNSDVLFSIGQSTFASFHLTPASPLPISSRYRVETTLDGEPLGIYEFEVIPPADAIETRITDATLARGEEGFVPIDPTTEFAPEDHVYLVGSGTLGKLSWLKVEWYINGELDDAGTKTVGPLEEDIEDGGFSFYFRPAGGWPEGLHEAVLYVNDVEVGNFGFSVGEVLAEIPTPAITPGEEGTATVEIGALETFSPASGLFTIDVPSNWAFGDNSNELSANYSWTAPSGTAGIIISLYVNPEEMTEDQLSEVGTDFVESVFGSEPAFEIIEVTPQSDGSVLIAWLATPEIDGPMDMIGLTYIEQRGDKVSLLNVLLPEAEYEDLWDSAFDHIVNSYRIDPSVDIAP
;
A
#
# COMPACT_ATOMS: atom_id res chain seq x y z
N MET A 1 -27.84 17.25 13.74
CA MET A 1 -27.58 17.87 12.42
C MET A 1 -26.26 18.63 12.40
N PHE A 2 -25.89 19.36 13.45
CA PHE A 2 -24.53 19.95 13.58
C PHE A 2 -23.49 18.99 14.18
N THR A 3 -23.91 18.02 14.99
CA THR A 3 -23.04 17.03 15.65
C THR A 3 -22.46 15.94 14.74
N SER A 4 -22.99 15.73 13.54
CA SER A 4 -22.50 14.68 12.61
C SER A 4 -21.51 15.19 11.56
N ILE A 5 -21.26 16.51 11.49
CA ILE A 5 -20.37 17.12 10.49
C ILE A 5 -18.93 17.12 11.01
N LEU A 6 -18.73 17.32 12.31
CA LEU A 6 -17.40 17.33 12.96
C LEU A 6 -16.77 15.92 13.05
N ALA A 7 -17.58 14.90 13.37
CA ALA A 7 -17.13 13.50 13.43
C ALA A 7 -16.71 12.94 12.06
N ARG A 8 -17.41 13.33 10.98
CA ARG A 8 -17.08 12.97 9.59
C ARG A 8 -15.79 13.62 9.07
N ARG A 9 -15.32 14.68 9.71
CA ARG A 9 -14.13 15.45 9.30
C ARG A 9 -12.86 15.01 10.05
N LEU A 10 -12.98 14.66 11.32
CA LEU A 10 -11.91 13.94 12.05
C LEU A 10 -11.64 12.55 11.46
N ALA A 11 -12.68 11.83 11.01
CA ALA A 11 -12.52 10.55 10.32
C ALA A 11 -11.76 10.67 8.98
N ARG A 12 -11.88 11.79 8.27
CA ARG A 12 -11.10 12.07 7.05
C ARG A 12 -9.64 12.35 7.36
N ALA A 13 -9.34 13.16 8.37
CA ALA A 13 -7.96 13.38 8.82
C ALA A 13 -7.29 12.08 9.35
N LEU A 14 -8.08 11.17 9.91
CA LEU A 14 -7.64 9.83 10.35
C LEU A 14 -7.39 8.85 9.19
N LEU A 15 -8.21 8.88 8.13
CA LEU A 15 -8.12 7.95 6.99
C LEU A 15 -6.84 8.14 6.14
N PHE A 16 -6.23 9.33 6.18
CA PHE A 16 -5.03 9.66 5.41
C PHE A 16 -3.72 9.21 6.07
N ALA A 17 -3.71 8.93 7.37
CA ALA A 17 -2.52 8.41 8.07
C ALA A 17 -2.16 6.97 7.64
N THR A 18 -3.13 6.23 7.07
CA THR A 18 -2.97 4.86 6.54
C THR A 18 -2.31 4.79 5.16
N LEU A 19 -2.16 5.90 4.42
CA LEU A 19 -1.66 5.91 3.03
C LEU A 19 -0.12 5.75 2.90
N LEU A 20 0.61 5.78 4.02
CA LEU A 20 2.07 5.84 4.06
C LEU A 20 2.81 4.52 3.76
N ALA A 21 2.12 3.39 3.66
CA ALA A 21 2.74 2.12 3.26
C ALA A 21 2.97 1.98 1.74
N LEU A 22 2.39 2.85 0.90
CA LEU A 22 2.45 2.75 -0.57
C LEU A 22 3.61 3.53 -1.22
N LEU A 23 4.23 4.50 -0.54
CA LEU A 23 5.23 5.40 -1.13
C LEU A 23 6.68 4.88 -1.10
N ALA A 24 6.94 3.69 -0.54
CA ALA A 24 8.27 3.06 -0.57
C ALA A 24 8.56 2.28 -1.87
N ALA A 25 7.65 2.25 -2.85
CA ALA A 25 7.77 1.42 -4.06
C ALA A 25 7.95 2.19 -5.39
N CYS A 26 7.98 3.53 -5.40
CA CYS A 26 7.98 4.33 -6.64
C CYS A 26 9.09 5.39 -6.67
N GLY A 27 10.37 4.99 -6.74
CA GLY A 27 11.48 5.88 -7.06
C GLY A 27 11.93 5.72 -8.53
N GLY A 28 11.42 6.55 -9.45
CA GLY A 28 11.67 6.38 -10.89
C GLY A 28 11.56 7.65 -11.75
N GLY A 29 12.19 8.76 -11.36
CA GLY A 29 12.20 10.00 -12.13
C GLY A 29 12.99 9.94 -13.45
N SER A 30 12.31 10.12 -14.59
CA SER A 30 12.93 10.31 -15.92
C SER A 30 12.94 11.79 -16.33
N ARG A 31 14.13 12.35 -16.63
CA ARG A 31 14.26 13.62 -17.39
C ARG A 31 14.35 13.35 -18.89
N SER A 32 13.57 14.12 -19.64
CA SER A 32 13.44 14.13 -21.09
C SER A 32 14.59 14.84 -21.81
N SER A 33 15.20 14.17 -22.79
CA SER A 33 15.83 14.81 -23.96
C SER A 33 15.79 13.86 -25.16
N SER A 34 15.21 14.34 -26.27
CA SER A 34 14.94 13.63 -27.55
C SER A 34 16.17 13.61 -28.51
N PRO A 35 16.17 12.89 -29.64
CA PRO A 35 16.74 11.55 -29.78
C PRO A 35 18.01 11.52 -30.66
N THR A 36 18.85 10.50 -30.47
CA THR A 36 19.79 10.01 -31.50
C THR A 36 19.88 8.49 -31.35
N ASP A 37 19.43 7.78 -32.39
CA ASP A 37 19.39 6.32 -32.48
C ASP A 37 20.75 5.70 -32.16
N THR A 38 20.81 5.00 -31.03
CA THR A 38 21.87 4.04 -30.69
C THR A 38 21.19 2.87 -29.96
N PRO A 39 21.52 1.60 -30.26
CA PRO A 39 20.91 0.44 -29.60
C PRO A 39 21.06 0.53 -28.08
N ARG A 40 19.94 0.53 -27.35
CA ARG A 40 19.89 0.67 -25.90
C ARG A 40 20.19 -0.68 -25.27
N GLU A 41 21.20 -0.74 -24.40
CA GLU A 41 21.43 -1.87 -23.51
C GLU A 41 20.24 -2.01 -22.56
N GLN A 42 19.73 -3.25 -22.45
CA GLN A 42 18.61 -3.66 -21.61
C GLN A 42 18.99 -3.54 -20.13
N PRO A 43 18.11 -3.04 -19.25
CA PRO A 43 18.39 -2.93 -17.82
C PRO A 43 18.71 -4.32 -17.24
N THR A 44 19.86 -4.44 -16.58
CA THR A 44 20.18 -5.63 -15.79
C THR A 44 19.33 -5.58 -14.53
N ALA A 45 18.31 -6.46 -14.44
CA ALA A 45 17.49 -6.60 -13.25
C ALA A 45 18.38 -6.82 -12.01
N GLY A 46 18.09 -6.09 -10.93
CA GLY A 46 18.78 -6.25 -9.66
C GLY A 46 18.56 -7.67 -9.15
N ARG A 47 19.65 -8.44 -9.06
CA ARG A 47 19.66 -9.82 -8.59
C ARG A 47 19.18 -9.87 -7.13
N ARG A 48 17.90 -10.14 -6.87
CA ARG A 48 17.43 -10.62 -5.56
C ARG A 48 18.22 -11.88 -5.21
N GLU A 49 18.61 -12.03 -3.94
CA GLU A 49 19.37 -13.19 -3.48
C GLU A 49 18.52 -14.45 -3.65
N GLN A 50 18.83 -15.20 -4.71
CA GLN A 50 18.23 -16.49 -5.02
C GLN A 50 18.47 -17.46 -3.84
N PRO A 51 17.45 -18.19 -3.35
CA PRO A 51 17.60 -19.13 -2.25
C PRO A 51 18.77 -20.10 -2.49
N THR A 52 19.61 -20.28 -1.48
CA THR A 52 20.75 -21.20 -1.55
C THR A 52 20.23 -22.65 -1.57
N ALA A 53 20.31 -23.30 -2.74
CA ALA A 53 19.81 -24.66 -2.97
C ALA A 53 20.44 -25.69 -2.02
N ALA A 54 19.60 -26.55 -1.42
CA ALA A 54 20.05 -27.72 -0.67
C ALA A 54 20.60 -28.78 -1.64
N THR A 55 21.79 -29.30 -1.36
CA THR A 55 22.46 -30.31 -2.21
C THR A 55 22.17 -31.71 -1.70
N THR A 56 21.18 -32.38 -2.27
CA THR A 56 20.90 -33.80 -2.03
C THR A 56 20.86 -34.52 -3.38
N GLY A 57 22.02 -34.99 -3.85
CA GLY A 57 22.18 -35.71 -5.12
C GLY A 57 23.47 -35.36 -5.87
N GLU A 58 23.81 -36.14 -6.92
CA GLU A 58 24.89 -35.78 -7.87
C GLU A 58 24.50 -34.58 -8.76
N ALA A 59 23.20 -34.29 -8.90
CA ALA A 59 22.71 -33.13 -9.62
C ALA A 59 22.84 -31.87 -8.77
N LYS A 60 23.65 -30.92 -9.20
CA LYS A 60 23.81 -29.62 -8.55
C LYS A 60 23.22 -28.53 -9.44
N LEU A 61 22.18 -27.86 -8.95
CA LEU A 61 21.61 -26.70 -9.62
C LEU A 61 22.65 -25.56 -9.64
N VAL A 62 22.88 -24.98 -10.81
CA VAL A 62 23.79 -23.85 -11.07
C VAL A 62 22.98 -22.55 -11.13
N SER A 63 21.90 -22.55 -11.90
CA SER A 63 21.03 -21.40 -12.08
C SER A 63 19.60 -21.82 -12.40
N ALA A 64 18.66 -20.93 -12.13
CA ALA A 64 17.25 -21.05 -12.53
C ALA A 64 16.81 -19.69 -13.05
N THR A 65 16.24 -19.67 -14.25
CA THR A 65 15.90 -18.44 -14.97
C THR A 65 14.52 -18.54 -15.59
N LEU A 66 13.64 -17.59 -15.27
CA LEU A 66 12.39 -17.38 -15.98
C LEU A 66 12.63 -16.58 -17.27
N ALA A 67 11.94 -16.93 -18.34
CA ALA A 67 12.16 -16.36 -19.66
C ALA A 67 10.93 -16.43 -20.56
N LYS A 68 10.87 -15.58 -21.58
CA LYS A 68 9.79 -15.59 -22.60
C LYS A 68 10.00 -16.64 -23.68
N GLU A 69 11.25 -17.04 -23.92
CA GLU A 69 11.61 -18.02 -24.94
C GLU A 69 12.75 -18.91 -24.44
N LEU A 70 12.94 -20.05 -25.13
CA LEU A 70 14.08 -20.94 -24.91
C LEU A 70 14.81 -21.16 -26.24
N GLY A 71 16.14 -21.18 -26.17
CA GLY A 71 16.98 -21.53 -27.31
C GLY A 71 16.95 -23.01 -27.64
N GLU A 72 17.65 -23.40 -28.72
CA GLU A 72 17.74 -24.81 -29.16
C GLU A 72 18.31 -25.74 -28.08
N ASN A 73 19.16 -25.21 -27.18
CA ASN A 73 19.74 -25.95 -26.05
C ASN A 73 18.97 -25.78 -24.73
N GLN A 74 17.75 -25.23 -24.78
CA GLN A 74 16.94 -24.85 -23.59
C GLN A 74 17.55 -23.73 -22.73
N GLU A 75 18.53 -22.99 -23.25
CA GLU A 75 19.05 -21.79 -22.62
C GLU A 75 17.97 -20.69 -22.64
N PRO A 76 17.81 -19.90 -21.56
CA PRO A 76 16.81 -18.84 -21.50
C PRO A 76 17.10 -17.74 -22.53
N ILE A 77 16.07 -17.34 -23.27
CA ILE A 77 16.09 -16.18 -24.18
C ILE A 77 15.07 -15.16 -23.67
N ASP A 78 15.49 -13.90 -23.59
CA ASP A 78 14.71 -12.81 -22.98
C ASP A 78 14.29 -13.12 -21.53
N PRO A 79 15.27 -13.19 -20.60
CA PRO A 79 14.98 -13.46 -19.20
C PRO A 79 14.17 -12.34 -18.58
N THR A 80 13.07 -12.70 -17.91
CA THR A 80 12.13 -11.77 -17.30
C THR A 80 11.36 -12.46 -16.17
N GLU A 81 10.86 -11.66 -15.23
CA GLU A 81 9.93 -12.10 -14.19
C GLU A 81 8.52 -11.51 -14.41
N SER A 82 8.33 -10.71 -15.46
CA SER A 82 7.05 -10.09 -15.81
C SER A 82 6.57 -10.59 -17.17
N PHE A 83 5.32 -11.07 -17.21
CA PHE A 83 4.70 -11.69 -18.38
C PHE A 83 3.34 -11.06 -18.68
N TYR A 84 2.96 -11.01 -19.95
CA TYR A 84 1.59 -10.68 -20.32
C TYR A 84 0.67 -11.91 -20.17
N PRO A 85 -0.66 -11.71 -20.00
CA PRO A 85 -1.61 -12.78 -19.70
C PRO A 85 -1.62 -13.98 -20.66
N ASP A 86 -1.29 -13.76 -21.93
CA ASP A 86 -1.30 -14.79 -22.98
C ASP A 86 0.10 -15.34 -23.30
N GLU A 87 1.16 -14.83 -22.65
CA GLU A 87 2.52 -15.29 -22.90
C GLU A 87 2.75 -16.69 -22.31
N THR A 88 3.54 -17.50 -23.01
CA THR A 88 4.07 -18.74 -22.41
C THR A 88 5.21 -18.37 -21.49
N ILE A 89 5.14 -18.86 -20.25
CA ILE A 89 6.18 -18.65 -19.24
C ILE A 89 7.10 -19.86 -19.25
N TYR A 90 8.40 -19.64 -19.42
CA TYR A 90 9.41 -20.72 -19.36
C TYR A 90 10.25 -20.59 -18.10
N LEU A 91 10.52 -21.72 -17.44
CA LEU A 91 11.54 -21.86 -16.40
C LEU A 91 12.66 -22.76 -16.93
N SER A 92 13.87 -22.23 -17.05
CA SER A 92 15.07 -22.99 -17.41
C SER A 92 15.94 -23.20 -16.18
N LEU A 93 16.21 -24.47 -15.86
CA LEU A 93 17.08 -24.88 -14.76
C LEU A 93 18.38 -25.44 -15.31
N GLU A 94 19.50 -24.80 -14.98
CA GLU A 94 20.83 -25.24 -15.36
C GLU A 94 21.43 -26.10 -14.26
N PHE A 95 21.87 -27.32 -14.59
CA PHE A 95 22.56 -28.21 -13.67
C PHE A 95 24.02 -28.41 -14.07
N GLU A 96 24.90 -28.51 -13.06
CA GLU A 96 26.32 -28.73 -13.24
C GLU A 96 26.57 -30.13 -13.82
N GLY A 97 27.23 -30.17 -14.98
CA GLY A 97 27.51 -31.43 -15.66
C GLY A 97 26.25 -32.08 -16.22
N ARG A 98 26.19 -33.42 -16.14
CA ARG A 98 25.09 -34.22 -16.69
C ARG A 98 24.65 -35.29 -15.70
N PRO A 99 23.67 -34.98 -14.84
CA PRO A 99 23.14 -35.96 -13.90
C PRO A 99 22.62 -37.19 -14.65
N LYS A 100 22.91 -38.39 -14.14
CA LYS A 100 22.48 -39.64 -14.77
C LYS A 100 21.12 -40.12 -14.28
N GLU A 101 20.71 -39.64 -13.12
CA GLU A 101 19.51 -40.02 -12.39
C GLU A 101 18.94 -38.77 -11.73
N GLY A 102 17.67 -38.82 -11.35
CA GLY A 102 16.95 -37.77 -10.66
C GLY A 102 15.77 -37.25 -11.49
N VAL A 103 14.65 -37.02 -10.81
CA VAL A 103 13.43 -36.44 -11.41
C VAL A 103 13.25 -35.04 -10.89
N VAL A 104 13.29 -34.06 -11.81
CA VAL A 104 12.97 -32.67 -11.50
C VAL A 104 11.50 -32.44 -11.78
N ARG A 105 10.75 -31.99 -10.77
CA ARG A 105 9.35 -31.58 -10.89
C ARG A 105 9.25 -30.08 -10.69
N SER A 106 8.53 -29.39 -11.57
CA SER A 106 8.15 -27.99 -11.37
C SER A 106 6.63 -27.85 -11.41
N GLU A 107 6.09 -27.11 -10.45
CA GLU A 107 4.67 -26.87 -10.29
C GLU A 107 4.42 -25.36 -10.22
N PHE A 108 3.55 -24.86 -11.10
CA PHE A 108 3.19 -23.46 -11.20
C PHE A 108 1.97 -23.19 -10.31
N PHE A 109 1.98 -22.07 -9.61
CA PHE A 109 0.92 -21.65 -8.69
C PHE A 109 0.45 -20.23 -8.96
N TRP A 110 -0.84 -19.98 -8.69
CA TRP A 110 -1.41 -18.65 -8.52
C TRP A 110 -2.02 -18.54 -7.11
N GLY A 111 -1.44 -17.69 -6.25
CA GLY A 111 -1.75 -17.76 -4.83
C GLY A 111 -1.47 -19.16 -4.30
N ASP A 112 -2.43 -19.81 -3.64
CA ASP A 112 -2.25 -21.19 -3.13
C ASP A 112 -2.74 -22.27 -4.10
N GLU A 113 -3.26 -21.89 -5.28
CA GLU A 113 -3.80 -22.83 -6.26
C GLU A 113 -2.71 -23.30 -7.25
N SER A 114 -2.53 -24.61 -7.36
CA SER A 114 -1.70 -25.22 -8.39
C SER A 114 -2.41 -25.15 -9.75
N ILE A 115 -1.76 -24.53 -10.73
CA ILE A 115 -2.33 -24.29 -12.06
C ILE A 115 -1.77 -25.22 -13.14
N ASP A 116 -0.51 -25.66 -13.01
CA ASP A 116 0.11 -26.64 -13.91
C ASP A 116 1.32 -27.32 -13.25
N ALA A 117 1.68 -28.52 -13.71
CA ALA A 117 2.84 -29.24 -13.20
C ALA A 117 3.47 -30.12 -14.29
N ALA A 118 4.79 -30.17 -14.31
CA ALA A 118 5.54 -31.02 -15.23
C ALA A 118 6.79 -31.63 -14.56
N GLU A 119 7.23 -32.76 -15.10
CA GLU A 119 8.38 -33.51 -14.60
C GLU A 119 9.35 -33.84 -15.73
N VAL A 120 10.64 -33.84 -15.41
CA VAL A 120 11.74 -34.19 -16.31
C VAL A 120 12.63 -35.21 -15.60
N ASP A 121 12.78 -36.40 -16.18
CA ASP A 121 13.72 -37.43 -15.70
C ASP A 121 15.08 -37.28 -16.42
N PHE A 122 16.14 -37.07 -15.65
CA PHE A 122 17.49 -36.95 -16.21
C PHE A 122 17.98 -38.21 -16.91
N ALA A 123 17.50 -39.39 -16.52
CA ALA A 123 17.85 -40.64 -17.18
C ALA A 123 17.33 -40.66 -18.63
N ASP A 124 16.15 -40.09 -18.87
CA ASP A 124 15.54 -39.98 -20.20
C ASP A 124 16.20 -38.88 -21.02
N VAL A 125 16.42 -37.69 -20.43
CA VAL A 125 17.03 -36.56 -21.15
C VAL A 125 18.47 -36.86 -21.60
N ASN A 126 19.21 -37.64 -20.81
CA ASN A 126 20.62 -37.93 -21.08
C ASN A 126 20.88 -39.30 -21.74
N SER A 127 19.84 -40.08 -22.10
CA SER A 127 20.00 -41.46 -22.58
C SER A 127 20.83 -41.59 -23.86
N ASP A 128 20.77 -40.58 -24.74
CA ASP A 128 21.30 -40.65 -26.10
C ASP A 128 22.71 -40.05 -26.26
N VAL A 129 23.30 -39.49 -25.20
CA VAL A 129 24.60 -38.81 -25.31
C VAL A 129 25.75 -39.60 -24.71
N LEU A 130 26.56 -40.19 -25.57
CA LEU A 130 27.64 -41.11 -25.17
C LEU A 130 28.85 -40.43 -24.51
N PHE A 131 29.16 -39.17 -24.84
CA PHE A 131 30.26 -38.41 -24.24
C PHE A 131 30.00 -36.90 -24.27
N SER A 132 30.06 -36.25 -23.12
CA SER A 132 30.30 -34.80 -23.00
C SER A 132 31.27 -34.56 -21.86
N ILE A 133 32.09 -33.52 -21.98
CA ILE A 133 33.03 -33.11 -20.92
C ILE A 133 32.78 -31.63 -20.68
N GLY A 134 32.30 -31.30 -19.47
CA GLY A 134 32.16 -29.92 -18.99
C GLY A 134 30.98 -29.11 -19.53
N GLN A 135 29.95 -29.76 -20.09
CA GLN A 135 28.71 -29.07 -20.48
C GLN A 135 27.66 -29.20 -19.37
N SER A 136 26.94 -28.11 -19.09
CA SER A 136 25.74 -28.12 -18.25
C SER A 136 24.59 -28.89 -18.93
N THR A 137 23.66 -29.40 -18.13
CA THR A 137 22.37 -29.93 -18.58
C THR A 137 21.30 -28.94 -18.21
N PHE A 138 20.41 -28.63 -19.15
CA PHE A 138 19.23 -27.82 -18.90
C PHE A 138 18.00 -28.73 -18.74
N ALA A 139 17.16 -28.40 -17.76
CA ALA A 139 15.81 -28.92 -17.64
C ALA A 139 14.84 -27.74 -17.74
N SER A 140 14.00 -27.73 -18.76
CA SER A 140 13.03 -26.65 -18.99
C SER A 140 11.60 -27.08 -18.69
N PHE A 141 10.85 -26.17 -18.07
CA PHE A 141 9.42 -26.28 -17.80
C PHE A 141 8.71 -25.07 -18.42
N HIS A 142 7.45 -25.21 -18.78
CA HIS A 142 6.67 -24.09 -19.29
C HIS A 142 5.22 -24.17 -18.87
N LEU A 143 4.59 -23.00 -18.78
CA LEU A 143 3.16 -22.81 -18.62
C LEU A 143 2.64 -22.08 -19.85
N THR A 144 1.83 -22.75 -20.67
CA THR A 144 1.10 -22.12 -21.77
C THR A 144 -0.36 -21.95 -21.36
N PRO A 145 -0.83 -20.72 -21.08
CA PRO A 145 -2.19 -20.49 -20.61
C PRO A 145 -3.22 -20.92 -21.66
N ALA A 146 -4.24 -21.69 -21.24
CA ALA A 146 -5.37 -22.02 -22.10
C ALA A 146 -6.35 -20.84 -22.28
N SER A 147 -6.26 -19.86 -21.38
CA SER A 147 -6.96 -18.58 -21.35
C SER A 147 -6.04 -17.54 -20.71
N PRO A 148 -6.25 -16.23 -20.94
CA PRO A 148 -5.43 -15.19 -20.33
C PRO A 148 -5.30 -15.38 -18.81
N LEU A 149 -4.07 -15.37 -18.30
CA LEU A 149 -3.82 -15.41 -16.86
C LEU A 149 -4.31 -14.12 -16.19
N PRO A 150 -4.96 -14.20 -15.01
CA PRO A 150 -5.27 -13.01 -14.20
C PRO A 150 -4.03 -12.14 -13.94
N ILE A 151 -4.19 -10.82 -14.01
CA ILE A 151 -3.13 -9.88 -13.63
C ILE A 151 -2.89 -10.03 -12.13
N SER A 152 -1.67 -10.37 -11.74
CA SER A 152 -1.32 -10.68 -10.34
C SER A 152 0.19 -10.78 -10.16
N SER A 153 0.68 -10.35 -9.00
CA SER A 153 2.06 -10.57 -8.54
C SER A 153 2.23 -11.84 -7.71
N ARG A 154 1.16 -12.63 -7.54
CA ARG A 154 1.12 -13.80 -6.65
C ARG A 154 1.43 -15.12 -7.35
N TYR A 155 2.12 -15.07 -8.49
CA TYR A 155 2.54 -16.29 -9.19
C TYR A 155 3.89 -16.78 -8.70
N ARG A 156 4.05 -18.11 -8.66
CA ARG A 156 5.34 -18.73 -8.39
C ARG A 156 5.46 -20.09 -9.06
N VAL A 157 6.68 -20.56 -9.21
CA VAL A 157 7.01 -21.94 -9.59
C VAL A 157 7.78 -22.57 -8.45
N GLU A 158 7.27 -23.69 -7.93
CA GLU A 158 7.98 -24.49 -6.93
C GLU A 158 8.63 -25.68 -7.64
N THR A 159 9.93 -25.86 -7.43
CA THR A 159 10.69 -26.96 -8.05
C THR A 159 11.22 -27.90 -6.98
N THR A 160 11.16 -29.21 -7.26
CA THR A 160 11.79 -30.26 -6.46
C THR A 160 12.68 -31.16 -7.31
N LEU A 161 13.68 -31.79 -6.69
CA LEU A 161 14.50 -32.87 -7.23
C LEU A 161 14.33 -34.10 -6.35
N ASP A 162 13.81 -35.18 -6.90
CA ASP A 162 13.49 -36.42 -6.17
C ASP A 162 12.59 -36.17 -4.93
N GLY A 163 11.72 -35.16 -5.03
CA GLY A 163 10.82 -34.72 -3.96
C GLY A 163 11.44 -33.74 -2.95
N GLU A 164 12.75 -33.48 -3.01
CA GLU A 164 13.41 -32.48 -2.17
C GLU A 164 13.32 -31.08 -2.80
N PRO A 165 12.97 -30.02 -2.05
CA PRO A 165 12.87 -28.66 -2.59
C PRO A 165 14.18 -28.16 -3.21
N LEU A 166 14.12 -27.71 -4.46
CA LEU A 166 15.22 -27.02 -5.15
C LEU A 166 15.12 -25.50 -5.02
N GLY A 167 13.93 -24.95 -5.14
CA GLY A 167 13.71 -23.50 -5.09
C GLY A 167 12.27 -23.10 -5.36
N ILE A 168 11.98 -21.84 -5.06
CA ILE A 168 10.72 -21.16 -5.37
C ILE A 168 11.09 -19.94 -6.22
N TYR A 169 10.43 -19.78 -7.36
CA TYR A 169 10.70 -18.72 -8.33
C TYR A 169 9.44 -17.92 -8.58
N GLU A 170 9.40 -16.69 -8.06
CA GLU A 170 8.25 -15.79 -8.19
C GLU A 170 8.25 -15.09 -9.55
N PHE A 171 7.06 -14.79 -10.06
CA PHE A 171 6.85 -13.97 -11.26
C PHE A 171 5.52 -13.23 -11.17
N GLU A 172 5.31 -12.29 -12.07
CA GLU A 172 4.08 -11.52 -12.16
C GLU A 172 3.48 -11.60 -13.57
N VAL A 173 2.15 -11.55 -13.61
CA VAL A 173 1.40 -11.30 -14.83
C VAL A 173 0.94 -9.85 -14.79
N ILE A 174 1.47 -9.04 -15.71
CA ILE A 174 1.21 -7.59 -15.81
C ILE A 174 0.07 -7.32 -16.80
N PRO A 175 -0.57 -6.13 -16.76
CA PRO A 175 -1.57 -5.76 -17.75
C PRO A 175 -1.04 -5.87 -19.19
N PRO A 176 -1.89 -6.25 -20.17
CA PRO A 176 -1.52 -6.21 -21.59
C PRO A 176 -0.96 -4.85 -22.01
N ALA A 177 -0.01 -4.84 -22.95
CA ALA A 177 0.61 -3.60 -23.43
C ALA A 177 -0.38 -2.59 -24.04
N ASP A 178 -1.54 -3.05 -24.51
CA ASP A 178 -2.61 -2.23 -25.07
C ASP A 178 -3.66 -1.79 -24.04
N ALA A 179 -3.60 -2.26 -22.79
CA ALA A 179 -4.54 -1.87 -21.74
C ALA A 179 -4.25 -0.45 -21.22
N ILE A 180 -5.31 0.28 -20.88
CA ILE A 180 -5.16 1.54 -20.15
C ILE A 180 -4.80 1.28 -18.68
N GLU A 181 -4.12 2.23 -18.04
CA GLU A 181 -3.80 2.13 -16.61
C GLU A 181 -5.10 2.07 -15.79
N THR A 182 -5.19 1.10 -14.87
CA THR A 182 -6.32 1.02 -13.94
C THR A 182 -6.10 1.99 -12.79
N ARG A 183 -7.06 2.88 -12.55
CA ARG A 183 -7.06 3.87 -11.49
C ARG A 183 -8.45 4.05 -10.92
N ILE A 184 -8.60 3.83 -9.61
CA ILE A 184 -9.83 4.17 -8.89
C ILE A 184 -9.84 5.66 -8.62
N THR A 185 -10.91 6.36 -9.00
CA THR A 185 -11.03 7.82 -8.89
C THR A 185 -11.86 8.19 -7.67
N ASP A 186 -12.92 7.43 -7.38
CA ASP A 186 -13.79 7.64 -6.22
C ASP A 186 -14.32 6.29 -5.72
N ALA A 187 -14.51 6.20 -4.40
CA ALA A 187 -15.14 5.05 -3.76
C ALA A 187 -15.72 5.48 -2.41
N THR A 188 -16.95 5.04 -2.13
CA THR A 188 -17.66 5.42 -0.91
C THR A 188 -18.62 4.34 -0.43
N LEU A 189 -18.86 4.31 0.88
CA LEU A 189 -19.85 3.44 1.49
C LEU A 189 -21.25 4.08 1.43
N ALA A 190 -22.27 3.27 1.16
CA ALA A 190 -23.65 3.74 1.01
C ALA A 190 -24.68 2.68 1.43
N ARG A 191 -25.92 3.10 1.68
CA ARG A 191 -27.04 2.17 1.96
C ARG A 191 -27.69 1.58 0.71
N GLY A 192 -27.32 2.08 -0.47
CA GLY A 192 -27.81 1.61 -1.75
C GLY A 192 -27.02 2.19 -2.91
N GLU A 193 -27.41 1.80 -4.12
CA GLU A 193 -26.86 2.34 -5.37
C GLU A 193 -27.93 2.35 -6.46
N GLU A 194 -27.79 3.27 -7.42
CA GLU A 194 -28.51 3.22 -8.69
C GLU A 194 -27.55 3.56 -9.84
N GLY A 195 -27.18 2.55 -10.62
CA GLY A 195 -26.30 2.74 -11.78
C GLY A 195 -24.88 3.15 -11.38
N PHE A 196 -24.36 2.55 -10.31
CA PHE A 196 -23.05 2.89 -9.72
C PHE A 196 -22.97 4.29 -9.13
N VAL A 197 -24.12 4.91 -8.86
CA VAL A 197 -24.21 6.15 -8.07
C VAL A 197 -24.66 5.79 -6.66
N PRO A 198 -23.91 6.17 -5.60
CA PRO A 198 -24.26 5.82 -4.23
C PRO A 198 -25.56 6.52 -3.79
N ILE A 199 -26.44 5.78 -3.13
CA ILE A 199 -27.66 6.29 -2.50
C ILE A 199 -27.46 6.30 -0.98
N ASP A 200 -27.62 7.47 -0.37
CA ASP A 200 -27.36 7.72 1.05
C ASP A 200 -25.94 7.30 1.48
N PRO A 201 -24.88 8.01 1.00
CA PRO A 201 -23.51 7.75 1.43
C PRO A 201 -23.36 7.93 2.94
N THR A 202 -22.84 6.90 3.61
CA THR A 202 -22.76 6.84 5.08
C THR A 202 -21.70 5.84 5.53
N THR A 203 -21.17 6.05 6.73
CA THR A 203 -20.31 5.10 7.46
C THR A 203 -21.02 4.53 8.70
N GLU A 204 -22.32 4.81 8.85
CA GLU A 204 -23.15 4.36 9.97
C GLU A 204 -24.31 3.52 9.43
N PHE A 205 -24.41 2.28 9.88
CA PHE A 205 -25.37 1.28 9.37
C PHE A 205 -26.19 0.65 10.51
N ALA A 206 -27.40 0.23 10.18
CA ALA A 206 -28.20 -0.62 11.06
C ALA A 206 -27.78 -2.10 10.89
N PRO A 207 -27.96 -2.95 11.91
CA PRO A 207 -27.62 -4.38 11.83
C PRO A 207 -28.21 -5.09 10.61
N GLU A 208 -29.40 -4.70 10.17
CA GLU A 208 -30.12 -5.31 9.05
C GLU A 208 -29.74 -4.77 7.65
N ASP A 209 -28.95 -3.71 7.59
CA ASP A 209 -28.62 -3.03 6.34
C ASP A 209 -27.72 -3.88 5.43
N HIS A 210 -27.85 -3.64 4.12
CA HIS A 210 -26.78 -3.97 3.20
C HIS A 210 -25.82 -2.79 3.17
N VAL A 211 -24.54 -3.09 3.26
CA VAL A 211 -23.48 -2.10 3.09
C VAL A 211 -23.03 -2.20 1.65
N TYR A 212 -23.09 -1.09 0.92
CA TYR A 212 -22.60 -0.97 -0.45
C TYR A 212 -21.27 -0.24 -0.44
N LEU A 213 -20.30 -0.75 -1.18
CA LEU A 213 -19.10 -0.01 -1.60
C LEU A 213 -19.28 0.33 -3.08
N VAL A 214 -19.47 1.61 -3.37
CA VAL A 214 -19.78 2.12 -4.72
C VAL A 214 -18.68 3.08 -5.13
N GLY A 215 -18.21 2.97 -6.36
CA GLY A 215 -17.15 3.85 -6.85
C GLY A 215 -17.07 3.91 -8.36
N SER A 216 -16.08 4.65 -8.83
CA SER A 216 -15.76 4.78 -10.25
C SER A 216 -14.26 4.89 -10.47
N GLY A 217 -13.83 4.58 -11.68
CA GLY A 217 -12.42 4.65 -12.06
C GLY A 217 -12.20 4.41 -13.54
N THR A 218 -10.98 4.67 -13.98
CA THR A 218 -10.47 4.17 -15.25
C THR A 218 -10.07 2.72 -15.05
N LEU A 219 -10.65 1.78 -15.80
CA LEU A 219 -10.40 0.35 -15.60
C LEU A 219 -9.78 -0.26 -16.85
N GLY A 220 -8.55 -0.75 -16.72
CA GLY A 220 -7.80 -1.37 -17.82
C GLY A 220 -8.34 -2.75 -18.16
N LYS A 221 -8.23 -3.13 -19.43
CA LYS A 221 -8.52 -4.48 -19.89
C LYS A 221 -7.78 -5.53 -19.06
N LEU A 222 -8.46 -6.64 -18.77
CA LEU A 222 -8.05 -7.74 -17.90
C LEU A 222 -7.82 -7.39 -16.42
N SER A 223 -8.00 -6.13 -16.01
CA SER A 223 -8.02 -5.80 -14.59
C SER A 223 -9.19 -6.46 -13.88
N TRP A 224 -9.05 -6.68 -12.58
CA TRP A 224 -10.12 -7.17 -11.71
C TRP A 224 -10.11 -6.40 -10.40
N LEU A 225 -11.29 -6.30 -9.80
CA LEU A 225 -11.52 -5.67 -8.51
C LEU A 225 -11.97 -6.73 -7.52
N LYS A 226 -11.48 -6.66 -6.29
CA LYS A 226 -11.94 -7.51 -5.18
C LYS A 226 -12.27 -6.65 -3.99
N VAL A 227 -13.39 -6.93 -3.33
CA VAL A 227 -13.65 -6.40 -1.99
C VAL A 227 -13.57 -7.55 -0.99
N GLU A 228 -12.89 -7.29 0.12
CA GLU A 228 -12.89 -8.11 1.31
C GLU A 228 -13.62 -7.37 2.42
N TRP A 229 -14.45 -8.07 3.20
CA TRP A 229 -15.21 -7.47 4.28
C TRP A 229 -14.70 -8.02 5.61
N TYR A 230 -14.39 -7.12 6.53
CA TYR A 230 -13.88 -7.46 7.86
C TYR A 230 -14.94 -7.10 8.90
N ILE A 231 -15.36 -8.08 9.70
CA ILE A 231 -16.31 -7.91 10.79
C ILE A 231 -15.52 -7.89 12.10
N ASN A 232 -15.41 -6.73 12.72
CA ASN A 232 -14.62 -6.53 13.95
C ASN A 232 -13.15 -6.96 13.78
N GLY A 233 -12.56 -6.63 12.62
CA GLY A 233 -11.18 -6.96 12.27
C GLY A 233 -10.95 -8.38 11.75
N GLU A 234 -11.98 -9.24 11.73
CA GLU A 234 -11.87 -10.60 11.18
C GLU A 234 -12.46 -10.66 9.76
N LEU A 235 -11.70 -11.22 8.80
CA LEU A 235 -12.16 -11.41 7.42
C LEU A 235 -13.40 -12.34 7.37
N ASP A 236 -14.45 -11.89 6.70
CA ASP A 236 -15.62 -12.70 6.35
C ASP A 236 -15.54 -13.13 4.88
N ASP A 237 -15.07 -14.36 4.67
CA ASP A 237 -14.94 -14.96 3.33
C ASP A 237 -16.27 -15.02 2.56
N ALA A 238 -17.43 -15.07 3.24
CA ALA A 238 -18.73 -15.07 2.56
C ALA A 238 -19.04 -13.71 1.94
N GLY A 239 -18.48 -12.65 2.53
CA GLY A 239 -18.56 -11.28 2.02
C GLY A 239 -17.63 -11.02 0.85
N THR A 240 -16.49 -11.70 0.77
CA THR A 240 -15.52 -11.49 -0.31
C THR A 240 -16.15 -11.68 -1.70
N LYS A 241 -15.92 -10.71 -2.58
CA LYS A 241 -16.38 -10.73 -3.98
C LYS A 241 -15.28 -10.21 -4.89
N THR A 242 -15.18 -10.84 -6.05
CA THR A 242 -14.31 -10.41 -7.14
C THR A 242 -15.16 -10.14 -8.38
N VAL A 243 -14.86 -9.05 -9.08
CA VAL A 243 -15.43 -8.71 -10.39
C VAL A 243 -14.27 -8.57 -11.38
N GLY A 244 -14.43 -9.17 -12.56
CA GLY A 244 -13.41 -9.24 -13.59
C GLY A 244 -12.96 -10.69 -13.85
N PRO A 245 -11.92 -10.89 -14.67
CA PRO A 245 -11.18 -9.84 -15.40
C PRO A 245 -12.08 -9.11 -16.41
N LEU A 246 -11.82 -7.82 -16.64
CA LEU A 246 -12.56 -7.03 -17.64
C LEU A 246 -12.15 -7.43 -19.06
N GLU A 247 -13.11 -7.46 -19.99
CA GLU A 247 -12.84 -7.85 -21.39
C GLU A 247 -12.27 -6.70 -22.24
N GLU A 248 -12.56 -5.45 -21.85
CA GLU A 248 -12.18 -4.24 -22.57
C GLU A 248 -11.77 -3.12 -21.59
N ASP A 249 -11.08 -2.11 -22.12
CA ASP A 249 -10.77 -0.88 -21.39
C ASP A 249 -12.05 -0.06 -21.17
N ILE A 250 -12.25 0.43 -19.94
CA ILE A 250 -13.41 1.22 -19.56
C ILE A 250 -12.93 2.55 -18.98
N GLU A 251 -13.11 3.63 -19.72
CA GLU A 251 -12.96 4.99 -19.19
C GLU A 251 -14.16 5.33 -18.31
N ASP A 252 -13.92 5.88 -17.11
CA ASP A 252 -14.95 6.28 -16.14
C ASP A 252 -15.97 5.17 -15.80
N GLY A 253 -15.48 3.93 -15.69
CA GLY A 253 -16.27 2.77 -15.31
C GLY A 253 -16.73 2.82 -13.86
N GLY A 254 -18.02 2.60 -13.63
CA GLY A 254 -18.58 2.43 -12.29
C GLY A 254 -18.46 1.00 -11.78
N PHE A 255 -18.32 0.83 -10.47
CA PHE A 255 -18.39 -0.47 -9.80
C PHE A 255 -19.23 -0.38 -8.52
N SER A 256 -19.76 -1.52 -8.11
CA SER A 256 -20.49 -1.65 -6.86
C SER A 256 -20.34 -3.05 -6.29
N PHE A 257 -20.01 -3.12 -5.01
CA PHE A 257 -20.08 -4.32 -4.21
C PHE A 257 -21.07 -4.10 -3.08
N TYR A 258 -21.73 -5.16 -2.63
CA TYR A 258 -22.55 -5.08 -1.44
C TYR A 258 -22.48 -6.36 -0.64
N PHE A 259 -22.62 -6.23 0.67
CA PHE A 259 -22.64 -7.37 1.56
C PHE A 259 -23.56 -7.14 2.76
N ARG A 260 -24.09 -8.25 3.26
CA ARG A 260 -24.77 -8.33 4.54
C ARG A 260 -24.55 -9.74 5.12
N PRO A 261 -23.92 -9.88 6.29
CA PRO A 261 -23.69 -11.16 6.92
C PRO A 261 -24.99 -11.93 7.21
N ALA A 262 -24.90 -13.25 7.25
CA ALA A 262 -26.02 -14.11 7.61
C ALA A 262 -26.36 -13.93 9.10
N GLY A 263 -27.39 -13.15 9.39
CA GLY A 263 -27.78 -12.76 10.76
C GLY A 263 -27.77 -11.25 11.00
N GLY A 264 -27.33 -10.48 10.01
CA GLY A 264 -27.09 -9.05 10.15
C GLY A 264 -25.69 -8.75 10.64
N TRP A 265 -25.31 -7.50 10.57
CA TRP A 265 -24.05 -7.01 11.12
C TRP A 265 -24.13 -7.01 12.66
N PRO A 266 -23.10 -7.54 13.36
CA PRO A 266 -22.99 -7.32 14.79
C PRO A 266 -22.73 -5.84 15.08
N GLU A 267 -23.01 -5.39 16.31
CA GLU A 267 -22.60 -4.04 16.71
C GLU A 267 -21.07 -3.95 16.77
N GLY A 268 -20.50 -2.82 16.32
CA GLY A 268 -19.05 -2.62 16.34
C GLY A 268 -18.51 -1.85 15.14
N LEU A 269 -17.20 -1.99 14.92
CA LEU A 269 -16.46 -1.41 13.80
C LEU A 269 -16.13 -2.51 12.78
N HIS A 270 -16.30 -2.17 11.52
CA HIS A 270 -16.14 -3.08 10.39
C HIS A 270 -15.44 -2.36 9.25
N GLU A 271 -14.92 -3.11 8.30
CA GLU A 271 -14.16 -2.55 7.18
C GLU A 271 -14.53 -3.25 5.87
N ALA A 272 -14.48 -2.49 4.79
CA ALA A 272 -14.41 -3.02 3.44
C ALA A 272 -13.06 -2.63 2.84
N VAL A 273 -12.28 -3.61 2.38
CA VAL A 273 -10.97 -3.36 1.75
C VAL A 273 -11.08 -3.66 0.26
N LEU A 274 -10.81 -2.66 -0.57
CA LEU A 274 -10.86 -2.74 -2.02
C LEU A 274 -9.46 -3.00 -2.57
N TYR A 275 -9.37 -4.00 -3.45
CA TYR A 275 -8.16 -4.36 -4.17
C TYR A 275 -8.36 -4.24 -5.68
N VAL A 276 -7.30 -3.87 -6.38
CA VAL A 276 -7.15 -3.95 -7.83
C VAL A 276 -5.91 -4.78 -8.13
N ASN A 277 -6.06 -5.89 -8.85
CA ASN A 277 -4.93 -6.75 -9.24
C ASN A 277 -3.98 -7.08 -8.06
N ASP A 278 -4.54 -7.53 -6.94
CA ASP A 278 -3.85 -7.78 -5.64
C ASP A 278 -3.34 -6.57 -4.87
N VAL A 279 -3.40 -5.35 -5.42
CA VAL A 279 -2.98 -4.13 -4.73
C VAL A 279 -4.16 -3.54 -3.97
N GLU A 280 -4.01 -3.31 -2.66
CA GLU A 280 -4.98 -2.56 -1.88
C GLU A 280 -5.04 -1.11 -2.37
N VAL A 281 -6.23 -0.64 -2.72
CA VAL A 281 -6.48 0.72 -3.23
C VAL A 281 -7.42 1.53 -2.33
N GLY A 282 -7.95 0.93 -1.26
CA GLY A 282 -8.70 1.66 -0.25
C GLY A 282 -9.25 0.76 0.86
N ASN A 283 -9.24 1.28 2.08
CA ASN A 283 -9.88 0.70 3.26
C ASN A 283 -11.00 1.63 3.74
N PHE A 284 -12.22 1.09 3.84
CA PHE A 284 -13.43 1.84 4.14
C PHE A 284 -14.05 1.32 5.45
N GLY A 285 -13.71 2.00 6.56
CA GLY A 285 -14.27 1.71 7.87
C GLY A 285 -15.73 2.18 8.04
N PHE A 286 -16.53 1.42 8.76
CA PHE A 286 -17.90 1.80 9.16
C PHE A 286 -18.31 1.19 10.50
N SER A 287 -19.37 1.75 11.07
CA SER A 287 -19.93 1.33 12.36
C SER A 287 -21.35 0.81 12.21
N VAL A 288 -21.68 -0.23 12.99
CA VAL A 288 -23.04 -0.75 13.13
C VAL A 288 -23.52 -0.61 14.56
N GLY A 289 -24.74 -0.09 14.72
CA GLY A 289 -25.33 0.24 16.03
C GLY A 289 -24.80 1.54 16.62
N GLU A 290 -25.22 1.87 17.83
CA GLU A 290 -24.54 2.90 18.61
C GLU A 290 -23.20 2.32 19.06
N VAL A 291 -22.13 2.57 18.29
CA VAL A 291 -20.80 2.54 18.87
C VAL A 291 -20.77 3.70 19.85
N LEU A 292 -21.22 3.45 21.09
CA LEU A 292 -21.03 4.32 22.23
C LEU A 292 -19.53 4.31 22.55
N ALA A 293 -18.73 4.90 21.68
CA ALA A 293 -17.56 5.62 22.13
C ALA A 293 -18.10 6.83 22.91
N GLU A 294 -18.53 6.62 24.15
CA GLU A 294 -18.39 7.66 25.16
C GLU A 294 -16.89 7.87 25.39
N ILE A 295 -16.19 8.41 24.40
CA ILE A 295 -15.19 9.42 24.73
C ILE A 295 -16.04 10.52 25.37
N PRO A 296 -15.76 10.92 26.64
CA PRO A 296 -16.52 12.00 27.23
C PRO A 296 -16.39 13.21 26.31
N THR A 297 -17.43 13.50 25.52
CA THR A 297 -17.56 14.77 24.82
C THR A 297 -17.56 15.81 25.93
N PRO A 298 -16.51 16.65 26.09
CA PRO A 298 -16.66 17.81 26.94
C PRO A 298 -17.86 18.56 26.36
N ALA A 299 -18.86 18.84 27.18
CA ALA A 299 -20.07 19.50 26.74
C ALA A 299 -19.70 20.83 26.06
N ILE A 300 -19.64 20.85 24.73
CA ILE A 300 -19.49 22.08 23.97
C ILE A 300 -20.85 22.76 24.08
N THR A 301 -20.90 23.74 24.98
CA THR A 301 -22.00 24.69 25.03
C THR A 301 -22.00 25.38 23.67
N PRO A 302 -23.12 25.41 22.91
CA PRO A 302 -23.19 26.15 21.66
C PRO A 302 -22.84 27.62 21.93
N GLY A 303 -21.60 27.98 21.62
CA GLY A 303 -21.10 29.35 21.64
C GLY A 303 -21.56 30.06 20.38
N GLU A 304 -21.87 31.34 20.50
CA GLU A 304 -22.17 32.27 19.41
C GLU A 304 -21.18 32.14 18.25
N GLU A 305 -21.63 32.49 17.03
CA GLU A 305 -20.85 32.63 15.78
C GLU A 305 -19.67 33.62 15.94
N GLY A 306 -18.64 33.20 16.67
CA GLY A 306 -17.35 33.85 16.80
C GLY A 306 -16.28 32.83 16.44
N THR A 307 -15.27 33.29 15.70
CA THR A 307 -14.03 32.56 15.44
C THR A 307 -13.50 31.95 16.73
N ALA A 308 -13.67 30.64 16.91
CA ALA A 308 -13.25 29.95 18.12
C ALA A 308 -11.72 29.89 18.13
N THR A 309 -11.10 30.79 18.89
CA THR A 309 -9.66 30.85 19.12
C THR A 309 -9.14 29.50 19.62
N VAL A 310 -7.97 29.08 19.14
CA VAL A 310 -7.35 27.81 19.54
C VAL A 310 -6.87 27.91 20.98
N GLU A 311 -7.43 27.07 21.87
CA GLU A 311 -7.00 27.01 23.27
C GLU A 311 -5.88 25.98 23.49
N ILE A 312 -4.72 26.45 23.94
CA ILE A 312 -3.59 25.61 24.35
C ILE A 312 -3.57 25.44 25.87
N GLY A 313 -3.78 24.21 26.34
CA GLY A 313 -3.68 23.83 27.74
C GLY A 313 -2.24 23.73 28.23
N ALA A 314 -2.06 23.15 29.42
CA ALA A 314 -0.72 22.82 29.90
C ALA A 314 -0.11 21.75 28.99
N LEU A 315 1.18 21.86 28.67
CA LEU A 315 1.87 20.84 27.89
C LEU A 315 2.24 19.66 28.79
N GLU A 316 1.99 18.45 28.32
CA GLU A 316 2.33 17.20 28.98
C GLU A 316 3.12 16.30 28.02
N THR A 317 4.15 15.64 28.54
CA THR A 317 4.92 14.67 27.75
C THR A 317 4.09 13.42 27.52
N PHE A 318 3.75 13.19 26.25
CA PHE A 318 3.21 11.93 25.77
C PHE A 318 4.34 10.97 25.40
N SER A 319 4.14 9.69 25.71
CA SER A 319 4.94 8.58 25.20
C SER A 319 4.01 7.38 25.04
N PRO A 320 3.97 6.73 23.87
CA PRO A 320 3.17 5.52 23.70
C PRO A 320 3.73 4.39 24.56
N ALA A 321 2.94 3.36 24.82
CA ALA A 321 3.33 2.25 25.70
C ALA A 321 4.61 1.52 25.25
N SER A 322 4.88 1.51 23.93
CA SER A 322 6.11 0.97 23.34
C SER A 322 7.36 1.79 23.67
N GLY A 323 7.21 3.08 23.98
CA GLY A 323 8.31 4.03 24.11
C GLY A 323 8.89 4.49 22.77
N LEU A 324 8.20 4.24 21.65
CA LEU A 324 8.68 4.53 20.29
C LEU A 324 9.09 6.00 20.08
N PHE A 325 8.39 6.93 20.73
CA PHE A 325 8.75 8.34 20.71
C PHE A 325 8.28 9.06 21.97
N THR A 326 8.69 10.31 22.11
CA THR A 326 8.15 11.25 23.09
C THR A 326 7.85 12.59 22.44
N ILE A 327 6.79 13.27 22.88
CA ILE A 327 6.44 14.64 22.47
C ILE A 327 5.67 15.33 23.59
N ASP A 328 5.88 16.63 23.78
CA ASP A 328 5.04 17.46 24.65
C ASP A 328 3.83 17.94 23.86
N VAL A 329 2.62 17.68 24.37
CA VAL A 329 1.34 18.00 23.69
C VAL A 329 0.38 18.70 24.66
N PRO A 330 -0.57 19.52 24.17
CA PRO A 330 -1.54 20.18 25.05
C PRO A 330 -2.47 19.17 25.72
N SER A 331 -2.54 19.19 27.05
CA SER A 331 -3.31 18.24 27.87
C SER A 331 -4.83 18.32 27.68
N ASN A 332 -5.32 19.42 27.09
CA ASN A 332 -6.74 19.67 26.82
C ASN A 332 -7.14 19.23 25.39
N TRP A 333 -6.22 18.73 24.57
CA TRP A 333 -6.51 18.29 23.22
C TRP A 333 -6.98 16.84 23.20
N ALA A 334 -7.87 16.51 22.27
CA ALA A 334 -8.38 15.15 22.11
C ALA A 334 -7.33 14.28 21.42
N PHE A 335 -7.00 13.14 22.03
CA PHE A 335 -6.01 12.17 21.52
C PHE A 335 -6.68 11.08 20.67
N GLY A 336 -6.04 10.71 19.57
CA GLY A 336 -6.37 9.55 18.74
C GLY A 336 -5.15 8.68 18.44
N ASP A 337 -5.37 7.36 18.41
CA ASP A 337 -4.38 6.35 18.02
C ASP A 337 -4.97 5.46 16.93
N ASN A 338 -4.32 5.43 15.77
CA ASN A 338 -4.70 4.67 14.57
C ASN A 338 -3.53 3.84 14.06
N SER A 339 -2.67 3.42 14.99
CA SER A 339 -1.53 2.56 14.69
C SER A 339 -2.00 1.17 14.24
N ASN A 340 -1.23 0.55 13.35
CA ASN A 340 -1.40 -0.82 12.88
C ASN A 340 -0.04 -1.54 12.87
N GLU A 341 0.02 -2.76 12.34
CA GLU A 341 1.25 -3.56 12.33
C GLU A 341 2.39 -2.95 11.49
N LEU A 342 2.06 -2.08 10.52
CA LEU A 342 3.02 -1.50 9.57
C LEU A 342 3.40 -0.06 9.91
N SER A 343 2.58 0.63 10.69
CA SER A 343 2.73 2.06 10.94
C SER A 343 2.17 2.49 12.30
N ALA A 344 2.82 3.49 12.90
CA ALA A 344 2.39 4.13 14.13
C ALA A 344 1.77 5.49 13.79
N ASN A 345 0.49 5.70 14.10
CA ASN A 345 -0.24 6.91 13.72
C ASN A 345 -0.97 7.51 14.92
N TYR A 346 -0.54 8.69 15.35
CA TYR A 346 -1.07 9.39 16.52
C TYR A 346 -1.55 10.79 16.15
N SER A 347 -2.64 11.25 16.76
CA SER A 347 -3.14 12.60 16.55
C SER A 347 -3.63 13.28 17.82
N TRP A 348 -3.51 14.60 17.84
CA TRP A 348 -4.10 15.47 18.85
C TRP A 348 -4.88 16.57 18.15
N THR A 349 -6.13 16.81 18.57
CA THR A 349 -6.99 17.83 17.98
C THR A 349 -7.46 18.81 19.04
N ALA A 350 -7.36 20.11 18.73
CA ALA A 350 -7.84 21.17 19.60
C ALA A 350 -9.35 21.03 19.89
N PRO A 351 -9.84 21.46 21.07
CA PRO A 351 -11.29 21.45 21.36
C PRO A 351 -12.15 22.20 20.34
N SER A 352 -11.59 23.20 19.67
CA SER A 352 -12.25 23.95 18.59
C SER A 352 -12.39 23.14 17.29
N GLY A 353 -11.59 22.09 17.10
CA GLY A 353 -11.49 21.34 15.84
C GLY A 353 -10.69 22.04 14.74
N THR A 354 -10.09 23.20 15.01
CA THR A 354 -9.43 24.07 14.02
C THR A 354 -7.91 24.00 14.05
N ALA A 355 -7.32 23.15 14.91
CA ALA A 355 -5.89 22.93 14.97
C ALA A 355 -5.57 21.47 15.34
N GLY A 356 -4.42 20.97 14.90
CA GLY A 356 -4.04 19.59 15.10
C GLY A 356 -2.54 19.31 15.05
N ILE A 357 -2.14 18.23 15.71
CA ILE A 357 -0.82 17.60 15.62
C ILE A 357 -1.03 16.17 15.14
N ILE A 358 -0.30 15.72 14.13
CA ILE A 358 -0.38 14.35 13.60
C ILE A 358 1.04 13.82 13.47
N ILE A 359 1.27 12.61 13.97
CA ILE A 359 2.54 11.90 13.85
C ILE A 359 2.28 10.59 13.12
N SER A 360 2.99 10.37 12.03
CA SER A 360 3.02 9.10 11.32
C SER A 360 4.44 8.55 11.26
N LEU A 361 4.64 7.31 11.69
CA LEU A 361 5.92 6.60 11.60
C LEU A 361 5.75 5.29 10.83
N TYR A 362 6.73 4.95 10.00
CA TYR A 362 6.82 3.68 9.30
C TYR A 362 8.28 3.21 9.17
N VAL A 363 8.47 1.95 8.80
CA VAL A 363 9.81 1.37 8.61
C VAL A 363 10.29 1.58 7.18
N ASN A 364 11.46 2.18 7.03
CA ASN A 364 12.26 2.15 5.81
C ASN A 364 13.73 1.83 6.16
N PRO A 365 14.23 0.63 5.81
CA PRO A 365 15.60 0.24 6.14
C PRO A 365 16.66 0.95 5.31
N GLU A 366 16.29 1.59 4.20
CA GLU A 366 17.21 2.32 3.34
C GLU A 366 17.40 3.75 3.86
N GLU A 367 18.65 4.16 4.05
CA GLU A 367 19.00 5.52 4.46
C GLU A 367 18.67 6.51 3.32
N MET A 368 17.81 7.47 3.62
CA MET A 368 17.35 8.48 2.68
C MET A 368 18.21 9.74 2.80
N THR A 369 18.55 10.32 1.66
CA THR A 369 19.17 11.65 1.60
C THR A 369 18.14 12.75 1.87
N GLU A 370 18.58 13.97 2.20
CA GLU A 370 17.69 15.13 2.38
C GLU A 370 16.80 15.39 1.14
N ASP A 371 17.33 15.19 -0.06
CA ASP A 371 16.56 15.33 -1.31
C ASP A 371 15.44 14.27 -1.40
N GLN A 372 15.72 13.03 -1.01
CA GLN A 372 14.72 11.96 -0.98
C GLN A 372 13.67 12.17 0.11
N LEU A 373 14.06 12.63 1.30
CA LEU A 373 13.11 13.02 2.34
C LEU A 373 12.24 14.18 1.88
N SER A 374 12.80 15.15 1.16
CA SER A 374 12.05 16.27 0.58
C SER A 374 11.00 15.79 -0.42
N GLU A 375 11.36 14.86 -1.32
CA GLU A 375 10.44 14.26 -2.29
C GLU A 375 9.32 13.49 -1.59
N VAL A 376 9.66 12.55 -0.69
CA VAL A 376 8.68 11.75 0.06
C VAL A 376 7.75 12.61 0.90
N GLY A 377 8.28 13.61 1.59
CA GLY A 377 7.47 14.52 2.39
C GLY A 377 6.54 15.37 1.52
N THR A 378 7.01 15.82 0.36
CA THR A 378 6.20 16.61 -0.59
C THR A 378 5.06 15.76 -1.14
N ASP A 379 5.38 14.56 -1.63
CA ASP A 379 4.39 13.61 -2.15
C ASP A 379 3.34 13.26 -1.09
N PHE A 380 3.75 13.09 0.16
CA PHE A 380 2.83 12.89 1.27
C PHE A 380 1.88 14.08 1.45
N VAL A 381 2.42 15.30 1.55
CA VAL A 381 1.61 16.51 1.77
C VAL A 381 0.63 16.72 0.61
N GLU A 382 1.07 16.55 -0.64
CA GLU A 382 0.20 16.65 -1.82
C GLU A 382 -0.86 15.55 -1.85
N SER A 383 -0.50 14.32 -1.50
CA SER A 383 -1.46 13.21 -1.47
C SER A 383 -2.52 13.38 -0.39
N VAL A 384 -2.17 13.98 0.76
CA VAL A 384 -3.10 14.14 1.90
C VAL A 384 -3.92 15.42 1.79
N PHE A 385 -3.30 16.53 1.38
CA PHE A 385 -3.92 17.86 1.42
C PHE A 385 -4.12 18.48 0.04
N GLY A 386 -3.58 17.89 -1.03
CA GLY A 386 -3.59 18.46 -2.38
C GLY A 386 -4.97 18.62 -3.01
N SER A 387 -5.99 17.94 -2.47
CA SER A 387 -7.38 18.12 -2.90
C SER A 387 -8.09 19.28 -2.20
N GLU A 388 -7.51 19.85 -1.13
CA GLU A 388 -8.14 20.95 -0.39
C GLU A 388 -8.13 22.25 -1.22
N PRO A 389 -9.17 23.10 -1.09
CA PRO A 389 -9.20 24.39 -1.76
C PRO A 389 -7.97 25.23 -1.43
N ALA A 390 -7.45 25.96 -2.42
CA ALA A 390 -6.28 26.83 -2.26
C ALA A 390 -5.02 26.13 -1.69
N PHE A 391 -4.92 24.81 -1.85
CA PHE A 391 -3.72 24.09 -1.47
C PHE A 391 -2.50 24.59 -2.25
N GLU A 392 -1.42 24.89 -1.54
CA GLU A 392 -0.13 25.29 -2.11
C GLU A 392 1.02 24.94 -1.16
N ILE A 393 2.09 24.33 -1.69
CA ILE A 393 3.36 24.20 -0.95
C ILE A 393 4.11 25.53 -1.06
N ILE A 394 4.36 26.15 0.09
CA ILE A 394 5.03 27.45 0.21
C ILE A 394 6.55 27.27 0.11
N GLU A 395 7.08 26.34 0.91
CA GLU A 395 8.52 26.19 1.10
C GLU A 395 8.89 24.75 1.47
N VAL A 396 10.03 24.29 0.98
CA VAL A 396 10.69 23.05 1.39
C VAL A 396 12.11 23.40 1.86
N THR A 397 12.39 23.20 3.14
CA THR A 397 13.59 23.71 3.81
C THR A 397 14.31 22.58 4.55
N PRO A 398 15.46 22.10 4.04
CA PRO A 398 16.33 21.21 4.78
C PRO A 398 16.82 21.87 6.09
N GLN A 399 16.84 21.10 7.17
CA GLN A 399 17.21 21.55 8.51
C GLN A 399 18.61 21.03 8.89
N SER A 400 19.24 21.69 9.87
CA SER A 400 20.62 21.36 10.27
C SER A 400 20.78 19.99 10.95
N ASP A 401 19.69 19.38 11.37
CA ASP A 401 19.66 18.08 12.05
C ASP A 401 19.34 16.90 11.11
N GLY A 402 19.27 17.17 9.81
CA GLY A 402 18.97 16.21 8.75
C GLY A 402 17.47 16.02 8.48
N SER A 403 16.59 16.71 9.21
CA SER A 403 15.16 16.74 8.88
C SER A 403 14.87 17.72 7.74
N VAL A 404 13.68 17.62 7.15
CA VAL A 404 13.18 18.57 6.14
C VAL A 404 11.84 19.13 6.64
N LEU A 405 11.71 20.46 6.58
CA LEU A 405 10.45 21.16 6.83
C LEU A 405 9.74 21.45 5.50
N ILE A 406 8.45 21.16 5.43
CA ILE A 406 7.57 21.49 4.31
C ILE A 406 6.44 22.35 4.85
N ALA A 407 6.39 23.60 4.42
CA ALA A 407 5.34 24.55 4.77
C ALA A 407 4.32 24.64 3.62
N TRP A 408 3.04 24.59 3.95
CA TRP A 408 1.96 24.59 2.96
C TRP A 408 0.72 25.33 3.48
N LEU A 409 -0.13 25.79 2.57
CA LEU A 409 -1.43 26.41 2.86
C LEU A 409 -2.55 25.52 2.34
N ALA A 410 -3.73 25.64 2.94
CA ALA A 410 -4.99 25.14 2.39
C ALA A 410 -6.17 25.91 3.01
N THR A 411 -7.32 25.88 2.36
CA THR A 411 -8.58 26.45 2.85
C THR A 411 -9.65 25.35 2.99
N PRO A 412 -9.50 24.42 3.95
CA PRO A 412 -10.50 23.39 4.18
C PRO A 412 -11.83 23.98 4.66
N GLU A 413 -12.91 23.22 4.47
CA GLU A 413 -14.22 23.56 5.00
C GLU A 413 -14.37 22.98 6.43
N ILE A 414 -14.10 23.79 7.47
CA ILE A 414 -14.22 23.46 8.90
C ILE A 414 -15.15 24.49 9.56
N ASP A 415 -16.43 24.12 9.72
CA ASP A 415 -17.51 25.06 10.10
C ASP A 415 -17.56 26.35 9.26
N GLY A 416 -17.10 26.25 8.02
CA GLY A 416 -16.89 27.31 7.04
C GLY A 416 -15.52 27.18 6.37
N PRO A 417 -15.24 27.88 5.26
CA PRO A 417 -13.90 27.93 4.69
C PRO A 417 -12.96 28.65 5.67
N MET A 418 -11.83 28.02 5.99
CA MET A 418 -10.84 28.54 6.94
C MET A 418 -9.45 28.40 6.36
N ASP A 419 -8.71 29.50 6.26
CA ASP A 419 -7.32 29.47 5.82
C ASP A 419 -6.44 28.86 6.91
N MET A 420 -5.68 27.84 6.52
CA MET A 420 -4.86 27.02 7.39
C MET A 420 -3.43 27.03 6.88
N ILE A 421 -2.48 27.05 7.81
CA ILE A 421 -1.08 26.76 7.55
C ILE A 421 -0.73 25.39 8.13
N GLY A 422 -0.08 24.58 7.30
CA GLY A 422 0.45 23.29 7.68
C GLY A 422 1.97 23.31 7.65
N LEU A 423 2.56 22.66 8.66
CA LEU A 423 4.01 22.45 8.77
C LEU A 423 4.27 20.96 8.93
N THR A 424 4.97 20.37 7.98
CA THR A 424 5.33 18.96 7.97
C THR A 424 6.83 18.82 8.13
N TYR A 425 7.25 18.16 9.21
CA TYR A 425 8.64 17.80 9.47
C TYR A 425 8.82 16.33 9.14
N ILE A 426 9.65 16.04 8.14
CA ILE A 426 10.04 14.68 7.80
C ILE A 426 11.49 14.41 8.23
N GLU A 427 11.71 13.32 8.95
CA GLU A 427 13.03 12.88 9.37
C GLU A 427 13.15 11.35 9.34
N GLN A 428 14.38 10.85 9.20
CA GLN A 428 14.69 9.44 9.38
C GLN A 428 15.65 9.25 10.55
N ARG A 429 15.32 8.34 11.46
CA ARG A 429 16.18 7.92 12.58
C ARG A 429 16.30 6.40 12.54
N GLY A 430 17.50 5.90 12.22
CA GLY A 430 17.68 4.47 11.97
C GLY A 430 16.84 4.02 10.78
N ASP A 431 16.05 2.97 10.96
CA ASP A 431 15.10 2.45 9.97
C ASP A 431 13.70 3.09 10.09
N LYS A 432 13.51 4.10 10.93
CA LYS A 432 12.21 4.74 11.16
C LYS A 432 12.15 6.06 10.40
N VAL A 433 11.17 6.19 9.51
CA VAL A 433 10.82 7.46 8.88
C VAL A 433 9.60 8.02 9.59
N SER A 434 9.65 9.30 9.93
CA SER A 434 8.61 9.99 10.69
C SER A 434 8.17 11.25 9.98
N LEU A 435 6.86 11.50 9.97
CA LEU A 435 6.24 12.75 9.55
C LEU A 435 5.46 13.35 10.73
N LEU A 436 5.96 14.46 11.27
CA LEU A 436 5.27 15.28 12.25
C LEU A 436 4.58 16.44 11.53
N ASN A 437 3.26 16.46 11.55
CA ASN A 437 2.43 17.49 10.94
C ASN A 437 1.79 18.35 12.02
N VAL A 438 1.87 19.67 11.84
CA VAL A 438 1.20 20.68 12.65
C VAL A 438 0.27 21.48 11.76
N LEU A 439 -1.01 21.58 12.11
CA LEU A 439 -2.02 22.33 11.38
C LEU A 439 -2.59 23.44 12.27
N LEU A 440 -2.54 24.69 11.80
CA LEU A 440 -2.96 25.87 12.55
C LEU A 440 -3.79 26.81 11.66
N PRO A 441 -4.76 27.56 12.21
CA PRO A 441 -5.40 28.64 11.47
C PRO A 441 -4.35 29.70 11.11
N GLU A 442 -4.31 30.12 9.84
CA GLU A 442 -3.30 31.07 9.34
C GLU A 442 -3.31 32.37 10.17
N ALA A 443 -4.50 32.84 10.53
CA ALA A 443 -4.69 34.08 11.29
C ALA A 443 -4.16 34.04 12.73
N GLU A 444 -3.95 32.85 13.32
CA GLU A 444 -3.47 32.65 14.68
C GLU A 444 -2.03 32.08 14.73
N TYR A 445 -1.44 31.80 13.56
CA TYR A 445 -0.17 31.09 13.43
C TYR A 445 0.96 31.69 14.27
N GLU A 446 1.25 33.00 14.11
CA GLU A 446 2.38 33.64 14.80
C GLU A 446 2.24 33.54 16.33
N ASP A 447 1.03 33.80 16.85
CA ASP A 447 0.75 33.77 18.29
C ASP A 447 0.83 32.34 18.86
N LEU A 448 0.30 31.34 18.13
CA LEU A 448 0.34 29.94 18.55
C LEU A 448 1.76 29.36 18.45
N TRP A 449 2.52 29.76 17.43
CA TRP A 449 3.90 29.33 17.24
C TRP A 449 4.79 29.76 18.40
N ASP A 450 4.79 31.05 18.70
CA ASP A 450 5.63 31.63 19.75
C ASP A 450 5.23 31.19 21.16
N SER A 451 3.94 30.90 21.38
CA SER A 451 3.43 30.54 22.69
C SER A 451 3.56 29.06 23.04
N ALA A 452 3.54 28.16 22.04
CA ALA A 452 3.52 26.72 22.29
C ALA A 452 4.20 25.86 21.22
N PHE A 453 3.94 26.10 19.93
CA PHE A 453 4.31 25.11 18.90
C PHE A 453 5.81 25.00 18.64
N ASP A 454 6.58 26.09 18.83
CA ASP A 454 8.04 26.00 18.81
C ASP A 454 8.55 25.00 19.85
N HIS A 455 7.98 24.99 21.06
CA HIS A 455 8.33 24.03 22.10
C HIS A 455 7.85 22.61 21.76
N ILE A 456 6.61 22.45 21.30
CA ILE A 456 6.01 21.16 20.93
C ILE A 456 6.88 20.45 19.88
N VAL A 457 7.19 21.13 18.77
CA VAL A 457 8.01 20.56 17.70
C VAL A 457 9.42 20.22 18.21
N ASN A 458 10.05 21.13 18.96
CA ASN A 458 11.39 20.90 19.51
C ASN A 458 11.46 19.84 20.62
N SER A 459 10.31 19.38 21.15
CA SER A 459 10.23 18.31 22.15
C SER A 459 10.18 16.90 21.54
N TYR A 460 9.87 16.78 20.24
CA TYR A 460 9.66 15.49 19.58
C TYR A 460 10.96 14.67 19.45
N ARG A 461 10.95 13.42 19.92
CA ARG A 461 12.12 12.51 19.88
C ARG A 461 11.68 11.09 19.54
N ILE A 462 12.35 10.46 18.59
CA ILE A 462 12.15 9.05 18.18
C ILE A 462 13.20 8.18 18.87
N ASP A 463 12.80 7.02 19.41
CA ASP A 463 13.71 5.95 19.80
C ASP A 463 13.80 4.91 18.68
N PRO A 464 14.85 4.94 17.83
CA PRO A 464 14.95 4.03 16.69
C PRO A 464 15.22 2.58 17.08
N SER A 465 15.45 2.29 18.37
CA SER A 465 15.66 0.92 18.87
C SER A 465 14.35 0.19 19.21
N VAL A 466 13.22 0.89 19.15
CA VAL A 466 11.89 0.35 19.41
C VAL A 466 11.22 0.01 18.08
N ASP A 467 10.63 -1.19 18.00
CA ASP A 467 9.87 -1.62 16.83
C ASP A 467 8.51 -0.90 16.73
N ILE A 468 8.00 -0.73 15.51
CA ILE A 468 6.67 -0.13 15.28
C ILE A 468 5.54 -1.10 15.66
N ALA A 469 5.77 -2.41 15.53
CA ALA A 469 4.81 -3.42 15.96
C ALA A 469 4.69 -3.45 17.50
N PRO A 470 3.46 -3.58 18.05
CA PRO A 470 3.21 -3.61 19.50
C PRO A 470 3.81 -4.81 20.25
#